data_AF-A0A386HUD3-F1
#
_entry.id   AF-A0A386HUD3-F1
#
_cell.length_a   1.000
_cell.length_b   1.000
_cell.length_c   1.000
_cell.angle_alpha   90.00
_cell.angle_beta   90.00
_cell.angle_gamma   90.00
#
_symmetry.space_group_name_H-M   'P 1'
#
loop_
_entity.id
_entity.type
_entity.pdbx_description
1 polymer ?
#
loop_
_entity_poly.entity_id
_entity_poly.type
_entity_poly.pdbx_seq_one_letter_code
_entity_poly.pdbx_strand_id
1 'polypeptide(L)'
;MFLDIGKLFKYIYVEREYIIDSFPVKVCYNIRIRHCKILQGRVWHGHNASKREYFYGVKVQLLITSFYFPHEMCIVPVREHEVEVLRKMRLDLLAESILLPLLTRITN
;
A
#
# COMPACT_ATOMS: atom_id res chain seq x y z
N MET A 1 2.19 16.46 -5.25
CA MET A 1 2.22 16.09 -6.68
C MET A 1 1.56 14.73 -6.95
N PHE A 2 2.11 13.58 -6.52
CA PHE A 2 1.44 12.27 -6.75
C PHE A 2 0.07 12.11 -6.05
N LEU A 3 -0.07 12.64 -4.84
CA LEU A 3 -1.33 12.63 -4.08
C LEU A 3 -2.45 13.46 -4.75
N ASP A 4 -2.08 14.47 -5.54
CA ASP A 4 -3.04 15.40 -6.14
C ASP A 4 -3.67 14.82 -7.42
N ILE A 5 -2.88 14.04 -8.18
CA ILE A 5 -3.34 13.30 -9.35
C ILE A 5 -4.32 12.18 -8.94
N GLY A 6 -4.05 11.47 -7.84
CA GLY A 6 -4.97 10.45 -7.31
C GLY A 6 -6.34 11.02 -6.94
N LYS A 7 -6.37 12.22 -6.35
CA LYS A 7 -7.62 12.94 -6.08
C LYS A 7 -8.38 13.28 -7.36
N LEU A 8 -7.69 13.72 -8.41
CA LEU A 8 -8.32 14.01 -9.69
C LEU A 8 -8.95 12.75 -10.29
N PHE A 9 -8.25 11.62 -10.29
CA PHE A 9 -8.80 10.35 -10.76
C PHE A 9 -10.00 9.88 -9.93
N LYS A 10 -9.98 10.09 -8.62
CA LYS A 10 -11.11 9.82 -7.73
C LYS A 10 -12.39 10.58 -8.11
N TYR A 11 -12.28 11.80 -8.65
CA TYR A 11 -13.43 12.57 -9.13
C TYR A 11 -13.88 12.18 -10.54
N ILE A 12 -12.96 11.73 -11.40
CA ILE A 12 -13.26 11.43 -12.81
C ILE A 12 -13.77 9.99 -12.98
N TYR A 13 -13.23 9.04 -12.21
CA TYR A 13 -13.53 7.62 -12.32
C TYR A 13 -14.29 7.13 -11.10
N VAL A 14 -15.62 7.08 -11.25
CA VAL A 14 -16.52 6.39 -10.34
C VAL A 14 -16.70 4.97 -10.86
N GLU A 15 -16.14 4.00 -10.14
CA GLU A 15 -16.25 2.58 -10.46
C GLU A 15 -16.94 1.82 -9.32
N ARG A 16 -17.46 0.64 -9.65
CA ARG A 16 -18.03 -0.29 -8.66
C ARG A 16 -17.07 -1.39 -8.28
N GLU A 17 -15.93 -1.50 -8.94
CA GLU A 17 -14.93 -2.55 -8.70
C GLU A 17 -13.57 -1.91 -8.44
N TYR A 18 -12.97 -2.30 -7.32
CA TYR A 18 -11.65 -1.83 -6.94
C TYR A 18 -10.78 -3.01 -6.56
N ILE A 19 -9.49 -2.87 -6.83
CA ILE A 19 -8.48 -3.85 -6.47
C ILE A 19 -7.68 -3.28 -5.31
N ILE A 20 -7.53 -4.08 -4.26
CA ILE A 20 -6.73 -3.72 -3.09
C ILE A 20 -5.51 -4.62 -2.97
N ASP A 21 -4.36 -4.01 -2.71
CA ASP A 21 -3.10 -4.74 -2.51
C ASP A 21 -2.21 -4.09 -1.46
N SER A 22 -1.37 -4.90 -0.82
CA SER A 22 -0.35 -4.45 0.11
C SER A 22 1.01 -5.00 -0.31
N PHE A 23 2.03 -4.14 -0.36
CA PHE A 23 3.38 -4.61 -0.66
C PHE A 23 4.46 -3.82 0.09
N PRO A 24 5.56 -4.50 0.47
CA PRO A 24 6.67 -3.85 1.14
C PRO A 24 7.54 -3.05 0.16
N VAL A 25 7.88 -1.82 0.53
CA VAL A 25 8.84 -0.98 -0.18
C VAL A 25 10.09 -0.82 0.67
N LYS A 26 11.19 -1.43 0.21
CA LYS A 26 12.48 -1.38 0.89
C LYS A 26 13.14 -0.02 0.68
N VAL A 27 13.43 0.69 1.77
CA VAL A 27 14.24 1.92 1.75
C VAL A 27 15.72 1.57 1.81
N CYS A 28 16.12 0.64 2.69
CA CYS A 28 17.48 0.12 2.72
C CYS A 28 17.56 -1.33 3.24
N TYR A 29 18.72 -1.95 3.01
CA TYR A 29 19.06 -3.25 3.58
C TYR A 29 19.45 -3.11 5.06
N ASN A 30 19.30 -4.21 5.82
CA ASN A 30 19.57 -4.24 7.25
C ASN A 30 20.96 -3.69 7.64
N ILE A 31 22.00 -4.00 6.85
CA ILE A 31 23.38 -3.54 7.09
C ILE A 31 23.53 -2.01 7.00
N ARG A 32 22.64 -1.30 6.29
CA ARG A 32 22.70 0.15 6.09
C ARG A 32 21.81 0.95 7.04
N ILE A 33 21.07 0.31 7.95
CA ILE A 33 20.10 0.98 8.84
C ILE A 33 20.77 2.04 9.70
N ARG A 34 21.98 1.77 10.22
CA ARG A 34 22.74 2.73 11.04
C ARG A 34 23.00 4.07 10.35
N HIS A 35 23.01 4.09 9.02
CA HIS A 35 23.24 5.29 8.22
C HIS A 35 21.95 5.85 7.58
N CYS A 36 20.79 5.23 7.83
CA CYS A 36 19.52 5.69 7.29
C CYS A 36 19.07 6.97 8.01
N LYS A 37 18.94 8.05 7.26
CA LYS A 37 18.40 9.33 7.76
C LYS A 37 16.92 9.53 7.46
N ILE A 38 16.35 8.71 6.56
CA ILE A 38 14.98 8.85 6.06
C ILE A 38 13.96 8.29 7.07
N LEU A 39 14.26 7.11 7.64
CA LEU A 39 13.38 6.42 8.58
C LEU A 39 14.11 6.19 9.90
N GLN A 40 13.43 6.37 11.03
CA GLN A 40 14.01 6.19 12.36
C GLN A 40 13.11 5.31 13.25
N GLY A 41 13.74 4.39 13.98
CA GLY A 41 13.06 3.53 14.95
C GLY A 41 12.73 2.12 14.43
N ARG A 42 12.40 1.22 15.37
CA ARG A 42 12.24 -0.21 15.07
C ARG A 42 10.98 -0.55 14.26
N VAL A 43 10.02 0.36 14.19
CA VAL A 43 8.72 0.18 13.52
C VAL A 43 8.85 -0.04 12.00
N TRP A 44 9.96 0.41 11.41
CA TRP A 44 10.25 0.30 9.98
C TRP A 44 10.98 -0.99 9.60
N HIS A 45 11.34 -1.84 10.59
CA HIS A 45 11.95 -3.14 10.31
C HIS A 45 10.90 -4.13 9.82
N GLY A 46 11.12 -4.64 8.62
CA GLY A 46 10.35 -5.69 7.99
C GLY A 46 11.10 -7.00 7.86
N HIS A 47 10.35 -8.09 7.79
CA HIS A 47 10.85 -9.41 7.43
C HIS A 47 10.02 -9.94 6.26
N ASN A 48 10.67 -10.32 5.17
CA ASN A 48 10.05 -11.03 4.07
C ASN A 48 10.39 -12.51 4.18
N ALA A 49 9.43 -13.32 4.61
CA ALA A 49 9.62 -14.75 4.81
C ALA A 49 9.95 -15.49 3.50
N SER A 50 9.26 -15.14 2.40
CA SER A 50 9.48 -15.77 1.09
C SER A 50 10.88 -15.53 0.54
N LYS A 51 11.44 -14.34 0.80
CA LYS A 51 12.82 -13.98 0.40
C LYS A 51 13.86 -14.24 1.49
N ARG A 52 13.44 -14.71 2.66
CA ARG A 52 14.27 -14.89 3.87
C ARG A 52 15.17 -13.67 4.17
N GLU A 53 14.63 -12.46 3.97
CA GLU A 53 15.39 -11.21 4.14
C GLU A 53 14.75 -10.28 5.17
N TYR A 54 15.61 -9.60 5.93
CA TYR A 54 15.22 -8.45 6.74
C TYR A 54 15.49 -7.17 5.96
N PHE A 55 14.55 -6.24 6.00
CA PHE A 55 14.66 -4.97 5.34
C PHE A 55 14.19 -3.83 6.24
N TYR A 56 14.57 -2.62 5.88
CA TYR A 56 14.11 -1.41 6.53
C TYR A 56 13.36 -0.58 5.50
N GLY A 57 12.11 -0.24 5.79
CA GLY A 57 11.25 0.36 4.80
C GLY A 57 9.84 0.62 5.29
N VAL A 58 8.92 0.69 4.34
CA VAL A 58 7.51 0.98 4.55
C VAL A 58 6.66 -0.13 3.93
N LYS A 59 5.41 -0.23 4.36
CA LYS A 59 4.38 -1.00 3.66
C LYS A 59 3.47 -0.01 2.95
N VAL A 60 3.21 -0.27 1.67
CA VAL A 60 2.27 0.51 0.87
C VAL A 60 1.00 -0.30 0.75
N GLN A 61 -0.11 0.27 1.19
CA GLN A 61 -1.44 -0.22 0.87
C GLN A 61 -1.99 0.62 -0.27
N LEU A 62 -2.43 -0.03 -1.34
CA LEU A 62 -2.91 0.63 -2.53
C LEU A 62 -4.31 0.12 -2.86
N LEU A 63 -5.21 1.06 -3.13
CA LEU A 63 -6.51 0.82 -3.73
C LEU A 63 -6.50 1.42 -5.14
N ILE A 64 -6.72 0.57 -6.13
CA ILE A 64 -6.77 0.97 -7.53
C ILE A 64 -8.12 0.63 -8.13
N THR A 65 -8.49 1.34 -9.19
CA THR A 65 -9.67 1.00 -9.99
C THR A 65 -9.39 -0.21 -10.89
N SER A 66 -10.41 -0.74 -11.56
CA SER A 66 -10.27 -1.88 -12.47
C SER A 66 -9.36 -1.59 -13.68
N PHE A 67 -9.18 -0.30 -14.02
CA PHE A 67 -8.25 0.21 -15.03
C PHE A 67 -6.84 0.52 -14.47
N TYR A 68 -6.52 0.07 -13.26
CA TYR A 68 -5.23 0.24 -12.60
C TYR A 68 -4.86 1.69 -12.24
N PHE A 69 -5.83 2.60 -12.19
CA PHE A 69 -5.60 3.96 -11.71
C PHE A 69 -5.64 3.99 -10.18
N PRO A 70 -4.69 4.69 -9.52
CA PRO A 70 -4.67 4.79 -8.07
C PRO A 70 -5.86 5.62 -7.57
N HIS A 71 -6.72 4.99 -6.77
CA HIS A 71 -7.84 5.66 -6.12
C HIS A 71 -7.46 6.18 -4.73
N GLU A 72 -6.78 5.35 -3.92
CA GLU A 72 -6.31 5.72 -2.59
C GLU A 72 -5.01 4.97 -2.27
N MET A 73 -4.08 5.61 -1.57
CA MET A 73 -2.79 5.02 -1.18
C MET A 73 -2.47 5.39 0.27
N CYS A 74 -2.04 4.41 1.07
CA CYS A 74 -1.55 4.61 2.42
C CYS A 74 -0.13 4.08 2.55
N ILE A 75 0.77 4.90 3.10
CA ILE A 75 2.16 4.51 3.39
C ILE A 75 2.30 4.43 4.91
N VAL A 76 2.68 3.25 5.40
CA VAL A 76 2.74 2.95 6.83
C VAL A 76 4.05 2.25 7.21
N PRO A 77 4.42 2.23 8.50
CA PRO A 77 5.50 1.37 8.98
C PRO A 77 5.21 -0.10 8.68
N VAL A 78 6.27 -0.88 8.42
CA VAL A 78 6.12 -2.30 8.04
C VAL A 78 5.42 -3.13 9.12
N ARG A 79 5.68 -2.80 10.39
CA ARG A 79 5.11 -3.50 11.54
C ARG A 79 3.63 -3.21 11.77
N GLU A 80 3.03 -2.27 11.04
CA GLU A 80 1.62 -1.96 11.18
C GLU A 80 0.77 -3.10 10.58
N HIS A 81 -0.25 -3.53 11.34
CA HIS A 81 -1.13 -4.62 10.94
C HIS A 81 -2.05 -4.16 9.81
N GLU A 82 -2.31 -5.02 8.82
CA GLU A 82 -3.09 -4.64 7.63
C GLU A 82 -4.48 -4.10 7.98
N VAL A 83 -5.14 -4.66 9.00
CA VAL A 83 -6.45 -4.17 9.47
C VAL A 83 -6.38 -2.71 9.95
N GLU A 84 -5.29 -2.31 10.60
CA GLU A 84 -5.08 -0.93 11.06
C GLU A 84 -4.81 -0.01 9.87
N VAL A 85 -4.04 -0.49 8.89
CA VAL A 85 -3.75 0.27 7.66
C VAL A 85 -5.03 0.51 6.88
N LEU A 86 -5.89 -0.50 6.73
CA LEU A 86 -7.19 -0.37 6.06
C LEU A 86 -8.08 0.67 6.74
N ARG A 87 -8.11 0.71 8.08
CA ARG A 87 -8.86 1.74 8.83
C ARG A 87 -8.32 3.16 8.62
N LYS A 88 -7.05 3.31 8.27
CA LYS A 88 -6.44 4.61 7.95
C LYS A 88 -6.75 5.08 6.54
N MET A 89 -7.16 4.18 5.64
CA MET A 89 -7.52 4.55 4.27
C MET A 89 -8.86 5.27 4.23
N ARG A 90 -8.96 6.32 3.41
CA ARG A 90 -10.22 7.02 3.16
C ARG A 90 -10.98 6.37 2.01
N LEU A 91 -11.63 5.25 2.34
CA LEU A 91 -12.45 4.47 1.42
C LEU A 91 -13.80 5.19 1.20
N ASP A 92 -13.80 6.28 0.44
CA ASP A 92 -15.03 6.96 0.01
C ASP A 92 -15.65 6.22 -1.20
N LEU A 93 -16.01 4.96 -0.98
CA LEU A 93 -16.57 4.08 -2.00
C LEU A 93 -18.10 4.19 -2.03
N LEU A 94 -18.69 4.03 -3.21
CA LEU A 94 -20.14 3.93 -3.32
C LEU A 94 -20.66 2.69 -2.59
N ALA A 95 -21.87 2.78 -2.03
CA ALA A 95 -22.57 1.61 -1.53
C ALA A 95 -22.65 0.55 -2.66
N GLU A 96 -22.40 -0.72 -2.33
CA GLU A 96 -22.32 -1.86 -3.25
C GLU A 96 -21.01 -1.98 -4.07
N SER A 97 -19.98 -1.18 -3.79
CA SER A 97 -18.66 -1.41 -4.41
C SER A 97 -18.05 -2.75 -3.99
N ILE A 98 -17.42 -3.45 -4.93
CA ILE A 98 -16.73 -4.72 -4.72
C ILE A 98 -15.23 -4.44 -4.57
N LEU A 99 -14.63 -4.98 -3.50
CA LEU A 99 -13.18 -5.00 -3.29
C LEU A 99 -12.64 -6.37 -3.66
N LEU A 100 -11.68 -6.42 -4.58
CA LEU A 100 -11.00 -7.63 -4.99
C LEU A 100 -9.52 -7.61 -4.57
N PRO A 101 -8.95 -8.73 -4.08
CA PRO A 101 -7.51 -8.85 -3.88
C PRO A 101 -6.78 -8.84 -5.23
N LEU A 102 -5.59 -8.25 -5.32
CA LEU A 102 -4.80 -8.27 -6.56
C LEU A 102 -4.48 -9.70 -7.05
N LEU A 103 -4.34 -10.65 -6.11
CA LEU A 103 -4.08 -12.06 -6.40
C LEU A 103 -5.23 -12.76 -7.16
N THR A 104 -6.47 -12.27 -7.08
CA THR A 104 -7.60 -12.89 -7.81
C THR A 104 -7.62 -12.56 -9.30
N ARG A 105 -6.85 -11.56 -9.76
CA ARG A 105 -6.73 -11.20 -11.18
C ARG A 105 -5.52 -11.80 -11.89
N ILE A 106 -4.53 -12.34 -11.16
CA ILE A 106 -3.36 -13.00 -11.77
C ILE A 106 -3.67 -14.43 -12.22
N THR A 107 -4.80 -15.00 -11.78
CA THR A 107 -5.15 -16.42 -11.94
C THR A 107 -6.15 -16.73 -13.06
N ASN A 108 -6.47 -15.76 -13.92
CA ASN A 108 -7.27 -15.96 -15.15
C ASN A 108 -6.52 -15.50 -16.39
#